data_AF-A0A1I9YKT9-F1
#
_entry.id   AF-A0A1I9YKT9-F1
#
_cell.length_a   1.000
_cell.length_b   1.000
_cell.length_c   1.000
_cell.angle_alpha   90.00
_cell.angle_beta   90.00
_cell.angle_gamma   90.00
#
_symmetry.space_group_name_H-M   'P 1'
#
loop_
_entity.id
_entity.type
_entity.pdbx_description
1 polymer ?
#
loop_
_entity_poly.entity_id
_entity_poly.type
_entity_poly.pdbx_seq_one_letter_code
_entity_poly.pdbx_strand_id
1 'polypeptide(L)'
;MSAQACNTSHNLPGQNIDLYFERNSTQVSAGQVLKLANWAIDMRLKYPIQEVLSIGGLAEASEKEPKKLAVQRADTAKAILMQFDLTETSYDVRAGIYKPLDYFVEPSEKVRRAEIELSPGCPNNCCDGK
;
A
#
# COMPACT_ATOMS: atom_id res chain seq x y z
N MET A 1 1.95 -16.48 35.44
CA MET A 1 1.40 -15.53 34.47
C MET A 1 0.87 -16.36 33.31
N SER A 2 -0.43 -16.55 33.23
CA SER A 2 -1.05 -17.42 32.23
C SER A 2 -1.18 -16.65 30.92
N ALA A 3 -0.58 -17.15 29.84
CA ALA A 3 -0.88 -16.68 28.50
C ALA A 3 -2.32 -17.08 28.17
N GLN A 4 -3.23 -16.10 28.07
CA GLN A 4 -4.55 -16.34 27.53
C GLN A 4 -4.40 -16.55 26.02
N ALA A 5 -4.67 -17.77 25.55
CA ALA A 5 -4.80 -18.04 24.12
C ALA A 5 -6.08 -17.34 23.62
N CYS A 6 -5.99 -16.58 22.54
CA CYS A 6 -7.17 -15.96 21.92
C CYS A 6 -8.21 -17.04 21.62
N ASN A 7 -9.48 -16.81 21.95
CA ASN A 7 -10.56 -17.77 21.64
C ASN A 7 -10.73 -17.97 20.13
N THR A 8 -10.33 -16.98 19.32
CA THR A 8 -10.20 -17.02 17.86
C THR A 8 -9.17 -15.97 17.41
N SER A 9 -8.24 -16.29 16.50
CA SER A 9 -7.35 -15.29 15.90
C SER A 9 -7.90 -14.85 14.53
N HIS A 10 -8.84 -13.92 14.52
CA HIS A 10 -9.28 -13.29 13.28
C HIS A 10 -8.53 -11.98 13.08
N ASN A 11 -7.52 -11.92 12.22
CA ASN A 11 -6.85 -10.67 11.90
C ASN A 11 -7.86 -9.63 11.39
N LEU A 12 -7.63 -8.34 11.69
CA LEU A 12 -8.40 -7.26 11.07
C LEU A 12 -8.15 -7.28 9.55
N PRO A 13 -9.15 -6.93 8.74
CA PRO A 13 -8.98 -6.91 7.29
C PRO A 13 -7.95 -5.83 6.88
N GLY A 14 -7.06 -6.21 5.96
CA GLY A 14 -6.11 -5.29 5.33
C GLY A 14 -6.83 -4.14 4.63
N GLN A 15 -6.24 -2.96 4.71
CA GLN A 15 -6.77 -1.73 4.11
C GLN A 15 -5.90 -1.34 2.92
N ASN A 16 -6.52 -1.11 1.78
CA ASN A 16 -5.80 -0.93 0.53
C ASN A 16 -6.09 0.43 -0.12
N ILE A 17 -5.08 1.02 -0.72
CA ILE A 17 -5.21 2.17 -1.62
C ILE A 17 -4.18 2.09 -2.74
N ASP A 18 -4.58 2.56 -3.92
CA ASP A 18 -3.69 2.69 -5.07
C ASP A 18 -3.28 4.15 -5.28
N LEU A 19 -2.00 4.35 -5.59
CA LEU A 19 -1.46 5.61 -6.10
C LEU A 19 -1.15 5.47 -7.58
N TYR A 20 -1.83 6.25 -8.43
CA TYR A 20 -1.69 6.11 -9.89
C TYR A 20 -0.68 7.09 -10.49
N PHE A 21 -0.01 6.64 -11.56
CA PHE A 21 1.03 7.36 -12.25
C PHE A 21 0.78 7.44 -13.76
N GLU A 22 1.23 8.55 -14.35
CA GLU A 22 1.31 8.68 -15.79
C GLU A 22 2.37 7.76 -16.39
N ARG A 23 2.22 7.49 -17.69
CA ARG A 23 3.14 6.64 -18.44
C ARG A 23 4.57 7.19 -18.42
N ASN A 24 5.54 6.33 -18.13
CA ASN A 24 6.96 6.65 -17.97
C ASN A 24 7.26 7.69 -16.89
N SER A 25 6.36 7.84 -15.90
CA SER A 25 6.47 8.86 -14.88
C SER A 25 6.44 8.27 -13.48
N THR A 26 7.14 8.96 -12.58
CA THR A 26 7.08 8.79 -11.13
C THR A 26 6.46 10.02 -10.47
N GLN A 27 6.03 11.02 -11.25
CA GLN A 27 5.35 12.19 -10.73
C GLN A 27 3.90 11.85 -10.38
N VAL A 28 3.46 12.39 -9.26
CA VAL A 28 2.12 12.17 -8.70
C VAL A 28 1.34 13.48 -8.80
N SER A 29 0.11 13.41 -9.29
CA SER A 29 -0.73 14.61 -9.34
C SER A 29 -1.15 15.04 -7.94
N ALA A 30 -1.39 16.34 -7.75
CA ALA A 30 -1.83 16.87 -6.45
C ALA A 30 -3.10 16.17 -5.92
N GLY A 31 -4.03 15.79 -6.80
CA GLY A 31 -5.23 15.05 -6.42
C GLY A 31 -4.95 13.63 -5.91
N GLN A 32 -3.93 12.96 -6.44
CA GLN A 32 -3.48 11.64 -5.96
C GLN A 32 -2.77 11.77 -4.60
N VAL A 33 -1.92 12.79 -4.42
CA VAL A 33 -1.30 13.09 -3.12
C VAL A 33 -2.36 13.35 -2.06
N LEU A 34 -3.36 14.19 -2.35
CA LEU A 34 -4.44 14.50 -1.41
C LEU A 34 -5.26 13.27 -1.02
N LYS A 35 -5.58 12.39 -1.97
CA LYS A 35 -6.28 11.12 -1.68
C LYS A 35 -5.47 10.24 -0.74
N LEU A 36 -4.17 10.10 -1.02
CA LEU A 36 -3.28 9.29 -0.20
C LEU A 36 -3.11 9.87 1.21
N ALA A 37 -2.99 11.20 1.33
CA ALA A 37 -2.93 11.90 2.61
C ALA A 37 -4.18 11.66 3.47
N ASN A 38 -5.37 11.82 2.88
CA ASN A 38 -6.62 11.60 3.59
C ASN A 38 -6.78 10.15 4.05
N TRP A 39 -6.43 9.19 3.19
CA TRP A 39 -6.43 7.78 3.56
C TRP A 39 -5.45 7.50 4.70
N ALA A 40 -4.24 8.07 4.64
CA ALA A 40 -3.22 7.89 5.67
C ALA A 40 -3.70 8.36 7.06
N ILE A 41 -4.32 9.54 7.11
CA ILE A 41 -4.89 10.11 8.33
C ILE A 41 -6.03 9.22 8.85
N ASP A 42 -6.93 8.80 7.97
CA ASP A 42 -8.03 7.90 8.33
C ASP A 42 -7.54 6.58 8.93
N MET A 43 -6.48 5.99 8.34
CA MET A 43 -5.91 4.74 8.84
C MET A 43 -5.29 4.91 10.22
N ARG A 44 -4.56 6.01 10.44
CA ARG A 44 -3.99 6.33 11.77
C ARG A 44 -5.06 6.51 12.83
N LEU A 45 -6.19 7.13 12.49
CA LEU A 45 -7.30 7.35 13.42
C LEU A 45 -8.08 6.07 13.73
N LYS A 46 -8.31 5.22 12.72
CA LYS A 46 -9.10 3.99 12.86
C LYS A 46 -8.29 2.82 13.41
N TYR A 47 -7.00 2.76 13.06
CA TYR A 47 -6.09 1.67 13.38
C TYR A 47 -4.81 2.25 14.01
N PRO A 48 -4.85 2.59 15.31
CA PRO A 48 -3.69 3.13 16.02
C PRO A 48 -2.60 2.07 16.25
N ILE A 49 -2.93 0.78 16.15
CA ILE A 49 -1.97 -0.33 16.18
C ILE A 49 -1.86 -0.86 14.75
N GLN A 50 -0.65 -0.85 14.20
CA GLN A 50 -0.38 -1.18 12.79
C GLN A 50 0.79 -2.15 12.73
N GLU A 51 0.62 -3.27 12.04
CA GLU A 51 1.61 -4.36 11.99
C GLU A 51 2.61 -4.18 10.86
N VAL A 52 2.11 -3.92 9.65
CA VAL A 52 2.92 -3.76 8.43
C VAL A 52 2.26 -2.74 7.51
N LEU A 53 3.08 -1.93 6.84
CA LEU A 53 2.69 -1.18 5.65
C LEU A 53 3.44 -1.73 4.44
N SER A 54 2.74 -2.43 3.56
CA SER A 54 3.29 -2.97 2.31
C SER A 54 3.10 -1.97 1.17
N ILE A 55 4.15 -1.74 0.39
CA ILE A 55 4.13 -0.85 -0.78
C ILE A 55 4.68 -1.60 -1.98
N GLY A 56 3.82 -1.91 -2.95
CA GLY A 56 4.15 -2.59 -4.19
C GLY A 56 4.11 -1.65 -5.38
N GLY A 57 5.26 -1.33 -5.98
CA GLY A 57 5.30 -0.53 -7.20
C GLY A 57 5.08 -1.38 -8.45
N LEU A 58 4.27 -0.88 -9.38
CA LEU A 58 3.94 -1.53 -10.65
C LEU A 58 4.24 -0.63 -11.84
N ALA A 59 4.78 -1.25 -12.89
CA ALA A 59 4.95 -0.64 -14.19
C ALA A 59 4.40 -1.52 -15.29
N GLU A 60 3.89 -0.88 -16.32
CA GLU A 60 3.46 -1.54 -17.54
C GLU A 60 4.70 -1.99 -18.34
N ALA A 61 4.68 -3.20 -18.88
CA ALA A 61 5.82 -3.76 -19.61
C ALA A 61 6.28 -2.92 -20.82
N SER A 62 5.39 -2.09 -21.38
CA SER A 62 5.68 -1.21 -22.52
C SER A 62 6.40 0.09 -22.14
N GLU A 63 6.56 0.38 -20.83
CA GLU A 63 7.22 1.59 -20.35
C GLU A 63 8.74 1.53 -20.51
N LYS A 64 9.38 2.69 -20.49
CA LYS A 64 10.84 2.82 -20.53
C LYS A 64 11.42 2.38 -19.18
N GLU A 65 12.33 1.40 -19.21
CA GLU A 65 12.95 0.86 -18.00
C GLU A 65 11.91 0.43 -16.92
N PRO A 66 10.95 -0.47 -17.24
CA PRO A 66 9.76 -0.69 -16.42
C PRO A 66 10.09 -1.19 -15.00
N LYS A 67 11.15 -1.98 -14.85
CA LYS A 67 11.64 -2.42 -13.52
C LYS A 67 12.05 -1.24 -12.64
N LYS A 68 12.74 -0.26 -13.22
CA LYS A 68 13.22 0.93 -12.51
C LYS A 68 12.04 1.84 -12.14
N LEU A 69 11.08 2.03 -13.05
CA LEU A 69 9.86 2.77 -12.77
C LEU A 69 9.05 2.15 -11.64
N ALA A 70 8.88 0.83 -11.63
CA ALA A 70 8.17 0.13 -10.56
C ALA A 70 8.80 0.42 -9.20
N VAL A 71 10.13 0.29 -9.06
CA VAL A 71 10.85 0.63 -7.82
C VAL A 71 10.64 2.10 -7.44
N GLN A 72 10.86 3.03 -8.38
CA GLN A 72 10.74 4.46 -8.10
C GLN A 72 9.32 4.89 -7.72
N ARG A 73 8.29 4.22 -8.24
CA ARG A 73 6.89 4.46 -7.85
C ARG A 73 6.62 4.02 -6.42
N ALA A 74 7.13 2.86 -6.01
CA ALA A 74 7.06 2.40 -4.63
C ALA A 74 7.78 3.38 -3.69
N ASP A 75 8.99 3.83 -4.06
CA ASP A 75 9.75 4.81 -3.29
C ASP A 75 9.02 6.15 -3.18
N THR A 76 8.37 6.60 -4.25
CA THR A 76 7.59 7.84 -4.27
C THR A 76 6.39 7.74 -3.32
N ALA A 77 5.64 6.63 -3.37
CA ALA A 77 4.54 6.38 -2.45
C ALA A 77 5.00 6.36 -0.99
N LYS A 78 6.12 5.67 -0.71
CA LYS A 78 6.75 5.66 0.62
C LYS A 78 7.10 7.07 1.09
N ALA A 79 7.76 7.86 0.25
CA ALA A 79 8.16 9.21 0.59
C ALA A 79 6.96 10.11 0.93
N ILE A 80 5.84 9.96 0.22
CA ILE A 80 4.60 10.69 0.52
C ILE A 80 4.02 10.23 1.87
N LEU A 81 3.92 8.92 2.11
CA LEU A 81 3.39 8.36 3.36
C LEU A 81 4.22 8.76 4.58
N MET A 82 5.54 8.85 4.44
CA MET A 82 6.45 9.32 5.50
C MET A 82 6.19 10.78 5.89
N GLN A 83 5.66 11.62 4.99
CA GLN A 83 5.29 13.00 5.33
C GLN A 83 4.03 13.11 6.17
N PHE A 84 3.23 12.05 6.26
CA PHE A 84 1.97 12.00 7.00
C PHE A 84 2.06 11.17 8.29
N ASP A 85 3.29 10.94 8.78
CA ASP A 85 3.58 10.21 10.02
C ASP A 85 2.96 8.79 10.09
N LEU A 86 2.82 8.11 8.95
CA LEU A 86 2.53 6.67 8.90
C LEU A 86 3.79 5.84 9.22
N THR A 87 4.60 6.29 10.17
CA THR A 87 6.03 5.93 10.32
C THR A 87 6.32 5.02 11.51
N GLU A 88 5.31 4.66 12.31
CA GLU A 88 5.53 3.81 13.49
C GLU A 88 5.57 2.30 13.16
N THR A 89 5.41 1.94 11.89
CA THR A 89 5.31 0.56 11.43
C THR A 89 6.40 0.22 10.40
N SER A 90 6.79 -1.04 10.36
CA SER A 90 7.75 -1.53 9.37
C SER A 90 7.17 -1.42 7.94
N TYR A 91 8.02 -0.96 7.01
CA TYR A 91 7.68 -0.86 5.60
C TYR A 91 8.22 -2.09 4.85
N ASP A 92 7.35 -2.80 4.14
CA ASP A 92 7.75 -3.82 3.16
C ASP A 92 7.60 -3.24 1.75
N VAL A 93 8.71 -3.02 1.06
CA VAL A 93 8.72 -2.40 -0.26
C VAL A 93 9.04 -3.44 -1.32
N ARG A 94 8.13 -3.60 -2.29
CA ARG A 94 8.23 -4.55 -3.39
C ARG A 94 8.02 -3.85 -4.72
N ALA A 95 8.49 -4.48 -5.80
CA ALA A 95 8.31 -3.97 -7.15
C ALA A 95 8.01 -5.12 -8.12
N GLY A 96 7.04 -4.90 -9.02
CA GLY A 96 6.61 -5.85 -10.02
C GLY A 96 6.45 -5.20 -11.40
N ILE A 97 6.56 -6.00 -12.45
CA ILE A 97 6.16 -5.57 -13.80
C ILE A 97 4.81 -6.22 -14.08
N TYR A 98 3.81 -5.42 -14.40
CA TYR A 98 2.55 -5.94 -14.88
C TYR A 98 2.70 -6.40 -16.33
N LYS A 99 2.47 -7.70 -16.55
CA LYS A 99 2.27 -8.28 -17.88
C LYS A 99 0.79 -8.63 -18.00
N PRO A 100 0.02 -7.98 -18.89
CA PRO A 100 -1.34 -8.39 -19.14
C PRO A 100 -1.34 -9.86 -19.58
N LEU A 101 -2.26 -10.66 -19.04
CA LEU A 101 -2.59 -11.94 -19.66
C LEU A 101 -3.32 -11.63 -20.97
N ASP A 102 -3.08 -12.40 -22.05
CA ASP A 102 -3.56 -12.09 -23.41
C ASP A 102 -5.08 -11.85 -23.53
N TYR A 103 -5.87 -12.25 -22.52
CA TYR A 103 -7.33 -12.10 -22.47
C TYR A 103 -7.83 -11.04 -21.48
N PHE A 104 -6.95 -10.45 -20.67
CA PHE A 104 -7.27 -9.40 -19.70
C PHE A 104 -6.42 -8.15 -19.97
N VAL A 105 -7.02 -7.18 -20.65
CA VAL A 105 -6.45 -5.84 -20.79
C VAL A 105 -7.00 -4.98 -19.66
N GLU A 106 -6.28 -4.93 -18.54
CA GLU A 106 -6.51 -3.89 -17.54
C GLU A 106 -6.27 -2.52 -18.21
N PRO A 107 -7.14 -1.50 -17.95
CA PRO A 107 -6.88 -0.13 -18.37
C PRO A 107 -5.46 0.29 -17.98
N SER A 108 -4.77 0.98 -18.90
CA SER A 108 -3.35 1.30 -18.72
C SER A 108 -3.06 2.13 -17.46
N GLU A 109 -4.04 2.91 -17.00
CA GLU A 109 -4.01 3.67 -15.75
C GLU A 109 -3.97 2.75 -14.53
N LYS A 110 -4.67 1.61 -14.57
CA LYS A 110 -4.71 0.67 -13.45
C LYS A 110 -3.38 -0.05 -13.27
N VAL A 111 -2.61 -0.29 -14.31
CA VAL A 111 -1.35 -1.06 -14.22
C VAL A 111 -0.11 -0.21 -13.88
N ARG A 112 -0.25 1.12 -13.91
CA ARG A 112 0.80 2.09 -13.57
C ARG A 112 0.53 2.67 -12.19
N ARG A 113 0.78 1.87 -11.15
CA ARG A 113 0.39 2.22 -9.77
C ARG A 113 1.45 1.85 -8.75
N ALA A 114 1.34 2.41 -7.56
CA ALA A 114 1.85 1.80 -6.34
C ALA A 114 0.65 1.30 -5.54
N GLU A 115 0.66 0.02 -5.20
CA GLU A 115 -0.30 -0.63 -4.32
C GLU A 115 0.18 -0.44 -2.88
N ILE A 116 -0.69 0.05 -2.02
CA ILE A 116 -0.38 0.28 -0.61
C ILE A 116 -1.39 -0.51 0.22
N GLU A 117 -0.87 -1.39 1.07
CA GLU A 117 -1.66 -2.21 1.99
C GLU A 117 -1.20 -1.95 3.42
N LEU A 118 -2.14 -1.55 4.28
CA LEU A 118 -1.93 -1.48 5.72
C LEU A 118 -2.58 -2.69 6.37
N SER A 119 -1.78 -3.43 7.12
CA SER A 119 -2.24 -4.52 8.00
C SER A 119 -2.47 -3.96 9.39
N PRO A 120 -3.74 -3.82 9.85
CA PRO A 120 -4.00 -3.36 11.20
C PRO A 120 -3.59 -4.40 12.23
N GLY A 121 -3.03 -3.94 13.35
CA GLY A 121 -2.73 -4.80 14.48
C GLY A 121 -3.90 -4.93 15.46
N CYS A 122 -3.92 -6.04 16.19
CA CYS A 122 -4.92 -6.30 17.23
C CYS A 122 -4.53 -5.65 18.56
N PRO A 123 -5.42 -4.89 19.22
CA PRO A 123 -5.27 -4.58 20.64
C PRO A 123 -5.14 -5.88 21.45
N ASN A 124 -4.13 -5.97 22.32
CA ASN A 124 -3.85 -7.15 23.16
C ASN A 124 -3.53 -8.46 22.40
N ASN A 125 -3.08 -8.39 21.15
CA ASN A 125 -2.80 -9.55 20.28
C ASN A 125 -4.03 -10.45 19.98
N CYS A 126 -5.23 -10.04 20.40
CA CYS A 126 -6.47 -10.75 20.13
C CYS A 126 -7.45 -9.79 19.47
N CYS A 127 -7.75 -10.05 18.21
CA CYS A 127 -8.82 -9.38 17.50
C CYS A 127 -10.13 -10.08 17.86
N ASP A 128 -10.71 -9.64 18.98
CA ASP A 128 -11.98 -10.14 19.49
C ASP A 128 -13.09 -9.60 18.58
N GLY A 129 -13.34 -10.30 17.47
CA GLY A 129 -14.35 -9.93 16.50
C GLY A 129 -15.67 -9.60 17.17
N LYS A 130 -16.15 -8.38 16.96
CA LYS A 130 -17.55 -8.01 17.20
C LYS A 130 -18.21 -7.70 15.89
#